data_AF-A0A836GUL3-F1
#
_entry.id   AF-A0A836GUL3-F1
#
_cell.length_a   1.000
_cell.length_b   1.000
_cell.length_c   1.000
_cell.angle_alpha   90.00
_cell.angle_beta   90.00
_cell.angle_gamma   90.00
#
_symmetry.space_group_name_H-M   'P 1'
#
loop_
_entity.id
_entity.type
_entity.pdbx_description
1 polymer ?
#
loop_
_entity_poly.entity_id
_entity_poly.type
_entity_poly.pdbx_seq_one_letter_code
_entity_poly.pdbx_strand_id
1 'polypeptide(L)'
;MLSCEPRSGVEPARPHLARALLLVVCVLTTAAGCASARKQLPLNTPYPPVVQNALRCDVCSFMVTNALHQLETKREELHEKRLRVREDAVLEEVENMCVPFKDQGQWIRQVALQLGEAAPSSRPADKSAAATPRYHMNVGVIDYYSKCGRICGTVAALCEEWMDSGYMDGFSSRLVKVAQSGRSISDAEHRDAVFKTFCAPSPYCKKHAVFVRQLDAALTKQPALRQAIRDDKPEEIQTEEREMETMLHRLTREQGQSADVFSRDEIRRMKEAFLKGDKEELQAVDPTAFDLSDDEFSTLREYMRGEEREEPQMHQQRERGIPSDADDL
;
A
#
# COMPACT_ATOMS: atom_id res chain seq x y z
N MET A 1 11.07 93.58 11.14
CA MET A 1 9.72 94.01 10.73
C MET A 1 9.07 92.87 9.96
N LEU A 2 7.92 92.44 10.46
CA LEU A 2 6.79 91.80 9.77
C LEU A 2 6.93 90.38 9.15
N SER A 3 6.27 89.47 9.87
CA SER A 3 5.49 88.29 9.49
C SER A 3 4.93 88.21 8.06
N CYS A 4 4.77 86.97 7.56
CA CYS A 4 3.47 86.42 7.13
C CYS A 4 3.58 84.90 6.85
N GLU A 5 2.78 84.10 7.58
CA GLU A 5 2.27 82.78 7.14
C GLU A 5 1.31 82.96 5.94
N PRO A 6 1.00 81.88 5.20
CA PRO A 6 -0.31 81.26 5.42
C PRO A 6 -0.30 79.72 5.46
N ARG A 7 -1.14 79.21 6.36
CA ARG A 7 -1.74 77.86 6.38
C ARG A 7 -2.77 77.68 5.27
N SER A 8 -2.88 76.47 4.73
CA SER A 8 -4.11 75.67 4.51
C SER A 8 -3.70 74.43 3.68
N GLY A 9 -4.06 73.19 3.92
CA GLY A 9 -5.12 72.57 4.71
C GLY A 9 -5.43 71.26 3.99
N VAL A 10 -4.84 70.14 4.42
CA VAL A 10 -5.18 68.81 3.89
C VAL A 10 -6.01 68.12 4.96
N GLU A 11 -7.29 67.92 4.65
CA GLU A 11 -8.26 67.23 5.48
C GLU A 11 -7.80 65.80 5.82
N PRO A 12 -7.92 65.34 7.09
CA PRO A 12 -7.73 63.93 7.41
C PRO A 12 -9.01 63.18 7.07
N ALA A 13 -9.13 62.75 5.81
CA ALA A 13 -10.21 61.84 5.42
C ALA A 13 -9.99 60.44 6.04
N ARG A 14 -10.66 60.21 7.17
CA ARG A 14 -11.22 58.94 7.66
C ARG A 14 -10.23 57.78 7.91
N PRO A 15 -9.59 57.72 9.10
CA PRO A 15 -8.77 56.58 9.54
C PRO A 15 -9.55 55.26 9.70
N HIS A 16 -10.89 55.30 9.64
CA HIS A 16 -11.75 54.13 9.74
C HIS A 16 -11.84 53.32 8.44
N LEU A 17 -11.76 53.97 7.27
CA LEU A 17 -11.80 53.26 5.98
C LEU A 17 -10.51 52.48 5.74
N ALA A 18 -9.36 53.07 6.08
CA ALA A 18 -8.06 52.40 5.98
C ALA A 18 -7.97 51.17 6.91
N ARG A 19 -8.47 51.27 8.15
CA ARG A 19 -8.52 50.14 9.08
C ARG A 19 -9.49 49.05 8.65
N ALA A 20 -10.65 49.40 8.11
CA ALA A 20 -11.61 48.43 7.60
C ALA A 20 -11.06 47.69 6.36
N LEU A 21 -10.41 48.39 5.43
CA LEU A 21 -9.75 47.79 4.28
C LEU A 21 -8.61 46.85 4.70
N LEU A 22 -7.81 47.23 5.68
CA LEU A 22 -6.70 46.40 6.16
C LEU A 22 -7.20 45.14 6.89
N LEU A 23 -8.31 45.24 7.63
CA LEU A 23 -8.98 44.09 8.24
C LEU A 23 -9.61 43.16 7.18
N VAL A 24 -10.24 43.71 6.15
CA VAL A 24 -10.82 42.92 5.04
C VAL A 24 -9.71 42.22 4.25
N VAL A 25 -8.58 42.89 3.98
CA VAL A 25 -7.42 42.27 3.33
C VAL A 25 -6.80 41.18 4.21
N CYS A 26 -6.63 41.42 5.52
CA CYS A 26 -6.15 40.37 6.43
C CYS A 26 -7.09 39.15 6.46
N VAL A 27 -8.40 39.37 6.55
CA VAL A 27 -9.40 38.28 6.55
C VAL A 27 -9.41 37.54 5.21
N LEU A 28 -9.31 38.24 4.07
CA LEU A 28 -9.23 37.63 2.74
C LEU A 28 -7.92 36.82 2.55
N THR A 29 -6.79 37.28 3.08
CA THR A 29 -5.53 36.51 3.04
C THR A 29 -5.54 35.28 3.95
N THR A 30 -6.23 35.33 5.09
CA THR A 30 -6.42 34.15 5.95
C THR A 30 -7.43 33.15 5.37
N ALA A 31 -8.44 33.61 4.64
CA ALA A 31 -9.40 32.74 3.98
C ALA A 31 -8.82 32.06 2.73
N ALA A 32 -7.92 32.72 2.00
CA ALA A 32 -7.20 32.11 0.87
C ALA A 32 -6.06 31.16 1.31
N GLY A 33 -5.60 31.26 2.57
CA GLY A 33 -4.48 30.47 3.11
C GLY A 33 -4.87 29.19 3.84
N CYS A 34 -6.15 28.94 4.07
CA CYS A 34 -6.60 27.75 4.78
C CYS A 34 -7.08 26.66 3.78
N ALA A 35 -6.31 25.57 3.76
CA ALA A 35 -6.66 24.25 3.25
C ALA A 35 -6.51 24.00 1.73
N SER A 36 -5.36 24.36 1.15
CA SER A 36 -4.69 23.36 0.31
C SER A 36 -3.93 22.42 1.25
N ALA A 37 -4.67 21.50 1.88
CA ALA A 37 -4.08 20.28 2.40
C ALA A 37 -3.71 19.45 1.17
N ARG A 38 -2.60 19.82 0.50
CA ARG A 38 -1.88 18.90 -0.36
C ARG A 38 -1.56 17.71 0.52
N LYS A 39 -2.39 16.65 0.42
CA LYS A 39 -2.01 15.31 0.84
C LYS A 39 -0.61 15.13 0.27
N GLN A 40 0.40 15.11 1.15
CA GLN A 40 1.71 14.66 0.75
C GLN A 40 1.48 13.27 0.16
N LEU A 41 1.72 13.12 -1.13
CA LEU A 41 1.74 11.80 -1.75
C LEU A 41 2.59 10.92 -0.82
N PRO A 42 2.13 9.70 -0.50
CA PRO A 42 2.93 8.79 0.31
C PRO A 42 4.34 8.74 -0.28
N LEU A 43 5.33 8.95 0.58
CA LEU A 43 6.73 8.94 0.20
C LEU A 43 7.11 7.50 -0.18
N ASN A 44 6.75 7.08 -1.39
CA ASN A 44 7.07 5.78 -1.97
C ASN A 44 8.56 5.62 -2.28
N THR A 45 9.40 6.57 -1.86
CA THR A 45 10.85 6.45 -1.89
C THR A 45 11.27 5.32 -0.93
N PRO A 46 11.96 4.27 -1.40
CA PRO A 46 12.43 3.19 -0.55
C PRO A 46 13.28 3.70 0.63
N TYR A 47 13.33 2.92 1.72
CA TYR A 47 14.21 3.24 2.84
C TYR A 47 15.69 3.29 2.42
N PRO A 48 16.57 3.99 3.17
CA PRO A 48 17.99 4.03 2.85
C PRO A 48 18.66 2.64 2.97
N PRO A 49 19.84 2.46 2.35
CA PRO A 49 20.53 1.15 2.30
C PRO A 49 20.78 0.50 3.66
N VAL A 50 20.95 1.28 4.73
CA VAL A 50 21.14 0.73 6.09
C VAL A 50 19.93 -0.07 6.57
N VAL A 51 18.71 0.37 6.23
CA VAL A 51 17.48 -0.37 6.54
C VAL A 51 17.32 -1.52 5.56
N GLN A 52 17.47 -1.26 4.26
CA GLN A 52 17.34 -2.29 3.23
C GLN A 52 18.26 -3.50 3.50
N ASN A 53 19.52 -3.25 3.85
CA ASN A 53 20.49 -4.31 4.14
C ASN A 53 20.12 -5.15 5.36
N ALA A 54 19.48 -4.55 6.36
CA ALA A 54 18.93 -5.29 7.49
C ALA A 54 17.73 -6.14 7.04
N LEU A 55 16.85 -5.61 6.18
CA LEU A 55 15.63 -6.31 5.72
C LEU A 55 15.87 -7.43 4.72
N ARG A 56 16.93 -7.39 3.90
CA ARG A 56 17.13 -8.32 2.78
C ARG A 56 16.99 -9.79 3.14
N CYS A 57 17.56 -10.21 4.27
CA CYS A 57 17.45 -11.61 4.67
C CYS A 57 16.02 -11.98 5.11
N ASP A 58 15.37 -11.09 5.86
CA ASP A 58 13.99 -11.27 6.30
C ASP A 58 13.04 -11.34 5.10
N VAL A 59 13.20 -10.45 4.11
CA VAL A 59 12.43 -10.46 2.86
C VAL A 59 12.58 -11.79 2.14
N CYS A 60 13.80 -12.34 2.01
CA CYS A 60 13.99 -13.66 1.42
C CYS A 60 13.26 -14.76 2.21
N SER A 61 13.33 -14.70 3.55
CA SER A 61 12.62 -15.63 4.43
C SER A 61 11.10 -15.58 4.21
N PHE A 62 10.54 -14.37 4.13
CA PHE A 62 9.11 -14.15 3.89
C PHE A 62 8.69 -14.63 2.51
N MET A 63 9.47 -14.32 1.46
CA MET A 63 9.23 -14.81 0.10
C MET A 63 9.18 -16.34 0.06
N VAL A 64 10.20 -17.01 0.61
CA VAL A 64 10.25 -18.49 0.65
C VAL A 64 9.07 -19.05 1.44
N THR A 65 8.74 -18.45 2.58
CA THR A 65 7.61 -18.90 3.41
C THR A 65 6.27 -18.72 2.68
N ASN A 66 6.05 -17.58 2.05
CA ASN A 66 4.86 -17.31 1.24
C ASN A 66 4.77 -18.28 0.06
N ALA A 67 5.86 -18.51 -0.66
CA ALA A 67 5.91 -19.47 -1.77
C ALA A 67 5.51 -20.89 -1.32
N LEU A 68 6.01 -21.33 -0.16
CA LEU A 68 5.63 -22.63 0.41
C LEU A 68 4.14 -22.67 0.76
N HIS A 69 3.59 -21.59 1.32
CA HIS A 69 2.17 -21.50 1.64
C HIS A 69 1.29 -21.60 0.39
N GLN A 70 1.58 -20.79 -0.63
CA GLN A 70 0.85 -20.80 -1.91
C GLN A 70 0.95 -22.17 -2.58
N LEU A 71 2.13 -22.80 -2.52
CA LEU A 71 2.35 -24.13 -3.08
C LEU A 71 1.56 -25.22 -2.35
N GLU A 72 1.41 -25.14 -1.02
CA GLU A 72 0.60 -26.09 -0.26
C GLU A 72 -0.88 -25.95 -0.62
N THR A 73 -1.40 -24.72 -0.70
CA THR A 73 -2.76 -24.44 -1.17
C THR A 73 -2.98 -24.97 -2.58
N LYS A 74 -2.06 -24.72 -3.52
CA LYS A 74 -2.14 -25.22 -4.89
C LYS A 74 -2.05 -26.75 -4.96
N ARG A 75 -1.25 -27.37 -4.09
CA ARG A 75 -1.15 -28.84 -3.99
C ARG A 75 -2.48 -29.43 -3.55
N GLU A 76 -3.13 -28.84 -2.56
CA GLU A 76 -4.45 -29.28 -2.08
C GLU A 76 -5.50 -29.14 -3.20
N GLU A 77 -5.57 -27.99 -3.86
CA GLU A 77 -6.50 -27.73 -4.97
C GLU A 77 -6.31 -28.74 -6.13
N LEU A 78 -5.06 -29.01 -6.53
CA LEU A 78 -4.78 -29.97 -7.59
C LEU A 78 -5.01 -31.41 -7.13
N HIS A 79 -4.74 -31.73 -5.87
CA HIS A 79 -4.99 -33.05 -5.31
C HIS A 79 -6.49 -33.40 -5.33
N GLU A 80 -7.36 -32.45 -4.99
CA GLU A 80 -8.82 -32.60 -5.11
C GLU A 80 -9.24 -32.94 -6.56
N LYS A 81 -8.56 -32.33 -7.53
CA LYS A 81 -8.76 -32.60 -8.98
C LYS A 81 -8.01 -33.84 -9.48
N ARG A 82 -7.34 -34.59 -8.60
CA ARG A 82 -6.46 -35.74 -8.93
C ARG A 82 -5.31 -35.39 -9.89
N LEU A 83 -4.90 -34.13 -9.91
CA LEU A 83 -3.79 -33.61 -10.69
C LEU A 83 -2.54 -33.50 -9.84
N ARG A 84 -1.37 -33.50 -10.48
CA ARG A 84 -0.07 -33.27 -9.82
C ARG A 84 0.38 -31.84 -10.05
N VAL A 85 1.08 -31.27 -9.08
CA VAL A 85 1.74 -29.97 -9.23
C VAL A 85 2.80 -30.06 -10.35
N ARG A 86 2.65 -29.21 -11.36
CA ARG A 86 3.59 -29.05 -12.49
C ARG A 86 4.30 -27.71 -12.38
N GLU A 87 5.36 -27.53 -13.17
CA GLU A 87 6.14 -26.29 -13.17
C GLU A 87 5.30 -25.06 -13.54
N ASP A 88 4.41 -25.17 -14.53
CA ASP A 88 3.53 -24.07 -14.93
C ASP A 88 2.67 -23.55 -13.76
N ALA A 89 2.13 -24.46 -12.94
CA ALA A 89 1.34 -24.10 -11.77
C ALA A 89 2.19 -23.42 -10.68
N VAL A 90 3.48 -23.76 -10.57
CA VAL A 90 4.39 -23.10 -9.63
C VAL A 90 4.83 -21.74 -10.16
N LEU A 91 5.06 -21.62 -11.47
CA LEU A 91 5.40 -20.35 -12.11
C LEU A 91 4.28 -19.32 -11.92
N GLU A 92 3.02 -19.73 -12.09
CA GLU A 92 1.85 -18.89 -11.82
C GLU A 92 1.87 -18.29 -10.39
N GLU A 93 2.20 -19.11 -9.38
CA GLU A 93 2.25 -18.64 -7.99
C GLU A 93 3.47 -17.75 -7.69
N VAL A 94 4.51 -17.78 -8.52
CA VAL A 94 5.76 -17.07 -8.28
C VAL A 94 5.87 -15.77 -9.08
N GLU A 95 5.28 -15.71 -10.28
CA GLU A 95 5.40 -14.59 -11.23
C GLU A 95 4.99 -13.24 -10.62
N ASN A 96 3.94 -13.23 -9.80
CA ASN A 96 3.39 -12.00 -9.20
C ASN A 96 3.70 -11.85 -7.71
N MET A 97 4.61 -12.66 -7.16
CA MET A 97 4.87 -12.69 -5.72
C MET A 97 5.48 -11.38 -5.18
N CYS A 98 6.12 -10.59 -6.04
CA CYS A 98 6.71 -9.30 -5.69
C CYS A 98 5.77 -8.10 -5.94
N VAL A 99 4.54 -8.34 -6.43
CA VAL A 99 3.56 -7.30 -6.72
C VAL A 99 2.55 -7.21 -5.57
N PRO A 100 2.60 -6.19 -4.70
CA PRO A 100 1.77 -6.12 -3.48
C PRO A 100 0.27 -6.03 -3.74
N PHE A 101 -0.14 -5.71 -4.97
CA PHE A 101 -1.53 -5.59 -5.40
C PHE A 101 -2.06 -6.84 -6.12
N LYS A 102 -1.27 -7.92 -6.16
CA LYS A 102 -1.68 -9.22 -6.69
C LYS A 102 -1.83 -10.20 -5.54
N ASP A 103 -2.68 -11.20 -5.70
CA ASP A 103 -3.02 -12.15 -4.65
C ASP A 103 -1.78 -12.85 -4.08
N GLN A 104 -0.84 -13.25 -4.96
CA GLN A 104 0.44 -13.87 -4.60
C GLN A 104 1.38 -12.94 -3.83
N GLY A 105 1.25 -11.62 -4.02
CA GLY A 105 2.12 -10.61 -3.43
C GLY A 105 1.52 -9.85 -2.25
N GLN A 106 0.26 -10.10 -1.88
CA GLN A 106 -0.40 -9.38 -0.77
C GLN A 106 0.33 -9.54 0.58
N TRP A 107 1.13 -10.60 0.76
CA TRP A 107 1.98 -10.79 1.95
C TRP A 107 2.93 -9.61 2.21
N ILE A 108 3.34 -8.88 1.17
CA ILE A 108 4.19 -7.68 1.29
C ILE A 108 3.49 -6.61 2.14
N ARG A 109 2.16 -6.51 2.03
CA ARG A 109 1.32 -5.56 2.78
C ARG A 109 1.11 -5.98 4.23
N GLN A 110 1.63 -7.15 4.62
CA GLN A 110 1.62 -7.62 5.99
C GLN A 110 3.00 -7.46 6.63
N VAL A 111 4.01 -6.96 5.93
CA VAL A 111 5.34 -6.71 6.50
C VAL A 111 5.35 -5.36 7.21
N ALA A 112 5.71 -5.36 8.50
CA ALA A 112 5.78 -4.18 9.34
C ALA A 112 7.14 -4.04 10.04
N LEU A 113 7.54 -2.78 10.24
CA LEU A 113 8.70 -2.41 11.06
C LEU A 113 8.22 -1.91 12.43
N GLN A 114 8.74 -2.50 13.49
CA GLN A 114 8.45 -2.08 14.86
C GLN A 114 9.72 -1.55 15.50
N LEU A 115 9.67 -0.30 15.97
CA LEU A 115 10.78 0.31 16.70
C LEU A 115 10.63 0.02 18.19
N GLY A 116 11.61 -0.71 18.75
CA GLY A 116 11.72 -0.94 20.19
C GLY A 116 12.78 -0.04 20.83
N GLU A 117 12.56 0.31 22.10
CA GLU A 117 13.57 0.95 22.94
C GLU A 117 14.20 -0.12 23.84
N ALA A 118 15.51 -0.28 23.76
CA ALA A 118 16.26 -1.16 24.63
C ALA A 118 16.72 -0.39 25.87
N ALA A 119 16.55 -1.01 27.04
CA ALA A 119 17.03 -0.44 28.29
C ALA A 119 18.56 -0.21 28.24
N PRO A 120 19.06 0.85 28.89
CA PRO A 120 20.49 1.13 28.92
C PRO A 120 21.26 -0.06 29.53
N SER A 121 22.42 -0.36 28.94
CA SER A 121 23.36 -1.39 29.40
C SER A 121 23.75 -1.11 30.86
N SER A 122 23.44 -2.05 31.77
CA SER A 122 23.81 -1.96 33.19
C SER A 122 25.29 -2.30 33.45
N ARG A 123 26.08 -2.56 32.39
CA ARG A 123 27.49 -2.93 32.55
C ARG A 123 28.34 -1.72 32.98
N PRO A 124 29.19 -1.86 34.01
CA PRO A 124 29.96 -0.75 34.57
C PRO A 124 30.96 -0.12 33.59
N ALA A 125 31.39 -0.83 32.53
CA ALA A 125 32.26 -0.31 31.48
C ALA A 125 31.55 0.68 30.51
N ASP A 126 30.22 0.69 30.47
CA ASP A 126 29.39 1.58 29.63
C ASP A 126 28.86 2.80 30.41
N LYS A 127 29.28 3.00 31.67
CA LYS A 127 28.72 4.06 32.55
C LYS A 127 28.96 5.48 32.04
N SER A 128 29.93 5.73 31.16
CA SER A 128 30.10 7.04 30.51
C SER A 128 29.16 7.25 29.30
N ALA A 129 28.53 6.19 28.80
CA ALA A 129 27.53 6.22 27.71
C ALA A 129 26.08 6.05 28.21
N ALA A 130 25.87 6.11 29.54
CA ALA A 130 24.62 5.73 30.21
C ALA A 130 23.43 6.69 30.03
N ALA A 131 23.45 7.60 29.05
CA ALA A 131 22.37 8.57 28.82
C ALA A 131 21.70 8.46 27.44
N THR A 132 22.24 7.65 26.51
CA THR A 132 21.65 7.56 25.17
C THR A 132 20.72 6.35 25.06
N PRO A 133 19.40 6.54 24.82
CA PRO A 133 18.50 5.43 24.57
C PRO A 133 18.97 4.63 23.35
N ARG A 134 19.02 3.30 23.49
CA ARG A 134 19.36 2.39 22.39
C ARG A 134 18.07 1.99 21.70
N TYR A 135 18.04 2.11 20.39
CA TYR A 135 16.88 1.73 19.57
C TYR A 135 17.20 0.47 18.78
N HIS A 136 16.22 -0.41 18.65
CA HIS A 136 16.30 -1.59 17.80
C HIS A 136 15.05 -1.66 16.90
N MET A 137 15.21 -2.26 15.72
CA MET A 137 14.09 -2.51 14.81
C MET A 137 13.81 -4.00 14.77
N ASN A 138 12.54 -4.36 14.97
CA ASN A 138 12.03 -5.70 14.72
C ASN A 138 11.21 -5.68 13.44
N VAL A 139 11.43 -6.67 12.59
CA VAL A 139 10.64 -6.91 11.38
C VAL A 139 9.65 -8.03 11.70
N GLY A 140 8.39 -7.85 11.35
CA GLY A 140 7.37 -8.85 11.60
C GLY A 140 6.28 -8.86 10.55
N VAL A 141 5.46 -9.91 10.63
CA VAL A 141 4.23 -10.04 9.84
C VAL A 141 3.05 -9.68 10.74
N ILE A 142 2.20 -8.76 10.29
CA ILE A 142 0.94 -8.40 10.96
C ILE A 142 -0.21 -9.27 10.42
N ASP A 143 -1.30 -9.38 11.19
CA ASP A 143 -2.44 -10.25 10.92
C ASP A 143 -3.49 -9.63 9.98
N TYR A 144 -3.31 -8.37 9.56
CA TYR A 144 -4.16 -7.65 8.63
C TYR A 144 -3.36 -7.09 7.45
N TYR A 145 -4.04 -6.76 6.35
CA TYR A 145 -3.41 -6.07 5.22
C TYR A 145 -3.32 -4.57 5.49
N SER A 146 -2.14 -3.99 5.32
CA SER A 146 -1.97 -2.54 5.44
C SER A 146 -2.09 -1.82 4.10
N LYS A 147 -2.30 -0.51 4.14
CA LYS A 147 -2.05 0.39 3.00
C LYS A 147 -0.60 0.26 2.56
N CYS A 148 -0.35 0.32 1.26
CA CYS A 148 1.00 0.19 0.73
C CYS A 148 1.76 1.51 0.89
N GLY A 149 2.54 1.62 1.97
CA GLY A 149 3.41 2.76 2.25
C GLY A 149 4.87 2.53 1.83
N ARG A 150 5.79 3.21 2.51
CA ARG A 150 7.23 3.14 2.19
C ARG A 150 7.80 1.74 2.45
N ILE A 151 7.39 1.09 3.53
CA ILE A 151 7.80 -0.29 3.84
C ILE A 151 7.38 -1.26 2.74
N CYS A 152 6.13 -1.18 2.28
CA CYS A 152 5.59 -2.00 1.21
C CYS A 152 6.42 -1.84 -0.08
N GLY A 153 6.70 -0.60 -0.50
CA GLY A 153 7.55 -0.33 -1.67
C GLY A 153 9.00 -0.81 -1.50
N THR A 154 9.55 -0.71 -0.28
CA THR A 154 10.90 -1.21 0.03
C THR A 154 10.96 -2.74 -0.05
N VAL A 155 9.98 -3.44 0.53
CA VAL A 155 9.91 -4.90 0.51
C VAL A 155 9.68 -5.41 -0.90
N ALA A 156 8.79 -4.79 -1.68
CA ALA A 156 8.57 -5.11 -3.08
C ALA A 156 9.86 -4.98 -3.90
N ALA A 157 10.59 -3.86 -3.76
CA ALA A 157 11.86 -3.66 -4.47
C ALA A 157 12.92 -4.71 -4.08
N LEU A 158 13.00 -5.07 -2.79
CA LEU A 158 13.91 -6.13 -2.33
C LEU A 158 13.49 -7.52 -2.80
N CYS A 159 12.19 -7.76 -2.93
CA CYS A 159 11.64 -9.00 -3.48
C CYS A 159 12.06 -9.18 -4.94
N GLU A 160 11.85 -8.15 -5.77
CA GLU A 160 12.27 -8.16 -7.19
C GLU A 160 13.78 -8.39 -7.30
N GLU A 161 14.58 -7.68 -6.49
CA GLU A 161 16.04 -7.88 -6.49
C GLU A 161 16.45 -9.31 -6.12
N TRP A 162 15.72 -9.97 -5.22
CA TRP A 162 15.95 -11.37 -4.90
C TRP A 162 15.56 -12.29 -6.05
N MET A 163 14.41 -12.07 -6.68
CA MET A 163 13.95 -12.84 -7.84
C MET A 163 14.93 -12.72 -9.02
N ASP A 164 15.53 -11.55 -9.21
CA ASP A 164 16.55 -11.29 -10.22
C ASP A 164 17.95 -11.79 -9.83
N SER A 165 18.14 -12.23 -8.59
CA SER A 165 19.44 -12.70 -8.11
C SER A 165 19.72 -14.13 -8.54
N GLY A 166 20.99 -14.42 -8.84
CA GLY A 166 21.42 -15.79 -9.14
C GLY A 166 21.23 -16.80 -7.99
N TYR A 167 20.85 -16.36 -6.79
CA TYR A 167 20.47 -17.25 -5.69
C TYR A 167 19.07 -17.84 -5.87
N MET A 168 18.18 -17.15 -6.59
CA MET A 168 16.84 -17.61 -6.93
C MET A 168 16.78 -18.32 -8.29
N ASP A 169 17.93 -18.57 -8.92
CA ASP A 169 17.99 -19.37 -10.15
C ASP A 169 17.38 -20.77 -9.93
N GLY A 170 16.33 -21.07 -10.71
CA GLY A 170 15.60 -22.32 -10.61
C GLY A 170 14.71 -22.44 -9.37
N PHE A 171 14.34 -21.32 -8.73
CA PHE A 171 13.41 -21.28 -7.59
C PHE A 171 12.13 -22.08 -7.88
N SER A 172 11.46 -21.83 -9.00
CA SER A 172 10.27 -22.57 -9.46
C SER A 172 10.51 -24.08 -9.56
N SER A 173 11.55 -24.50 -10.27
CA SER A 173 11.89 -25.92 -10.46
C SER A 173 12.16 -26.67 -9.14
N ARG A 174 12.75 -25.98 -8.16
CA ARG A 174 13.00 -26.53 -6.83
C ARG A 174 11.74 -26.57 -5.99
N LEU A 175 10.86 -25.57 -6.10
CA LEU A 175 9.54 -25.59 -5.46
C LEU A 175 8.70 -26.75 -5.99
N VAL A 176 8.76 -27.08 -7.28
CA VAL A 176 8.10 -28.30 -7.82
C VAL A 176 8.59 -29.56 -7.10
N LYS A 177 9.90 -29.70 -6.87
CA LYS A 177 10.46 -30.84 -6.12
C LYS A 177 9.99 -30.86 -4.67
N VAL A 178 9.86 -29.67 -4.05
CA VAL A 178 9.32 -29.53 -2.70
C VAL A 178 7.87 -30.00 -2.66
N ALA A 179 7.00 -29.55 -3.59
CA ALA A 179 5.62 -30.02 -3.68
C ALA A 179 5.51 -31.54 -3.85
N GLN A 180 6.38 -32.13 -4.67
CA GLN A 180 6.42 -33.57 -4.93
C GLN A 180 6.94 -34.39 -3.74
N SER A 181 7.65 -33.78 -2.80
CA SER A 181 8.18 -34.48 -1.62
C SER A 181 7.11 -34.92 -0.62
N GLY A 182 5.90 -34.35 -0.72
CA GLY A 182 4.78 -34.64 0.18
C GLY A 182 4.97 -34.13 1.61
N ARG A 183 6.04 -33.37 1.90
CA ARG A 183 6.25 -32.74 3.21
C ARG A 183 5.30 -31.55 3.38
N SER A 184 4.82 -31.33 4.60
CA SER A 184 3.99 -30.17 4.93
C SER A 184 4.87 -28.96 5.26
N ILE A 185 4.36 -27.76 5.01
CA ILE A 185 5.04 -26.51 5.39
C ILE A 185 5.09 -26.34 6.91
N SER A 186 4.23 -27.05 7.67
CA SER A 186 4.21 -26.98 9.12
C SER A 186 5.50 -27.53 9.73
N ASP A 187 6.21 -28.41 9.01
CA ASP A 187 7.50 -28.95 9.41
C ASP A 187 8.59 -27.86 9.36
N ALA A 188 9.07 -27.46 10.55
CA ALA A 188 10.09 -26.43 10.70
C ALA A 188 11.43 -26.84 10.08
N GLU A 189 11.81 -28.11 10.14
CA GLU A 189 13.07 -28.59 9.53
C GLU A 189 12.98 -28.52 8.01
N HIS A 190 11.81 -28.83 7.46
CA HIS A 190 11.56 -28.70 6.03
C HIS A 190 11.64 -27.24 5.57
N ARG A 191 10.98 -26.31 6.26
CA ARG A 191 11.07 -24.87 5.95
C ARG A 191 12.51 -24.36 6.02
N ASP A 192 13.24 -24.73 7.08
CA ASP A 192 14.64 -24.34 7.26
C ASP A 192 15.54 -24.92 6.16
N ALA A 193 15.30 -26.15 5.70
CA ALA A 193 16.04 -26.74 4.58
C ALA A 193 15.82 -25.99 3.26
N VAL A 194 14.58 -25.56 2.99
CA VAL A 194 14.26 -24.74 1.81
C VAL A 194 14.91 -23.35 1.95
N PHE A 195 14.78 -22.71 3.10
CA PHE A 195 15.44 -21.43 3.39
C PHE A 195 16.96 -21.49 3.21
N LYS A 196 17.60 -22.54 3.74
CA LYS A 196 19.06 -22.77 3.61
C LYS A 196 19.52 -22.92 2.17
N THR A 197 18.63 -23.32 1.28
CA THR A 197 18.92 -23.50 -0.14
C THR A 197 18.98 -22.17 -0.88
N PHE A 198 18.09 -21.24 -0.57
CA PHE A 198 17.94 -19.98 -1.32
C PHE A 198 18.53 -18.78 -0.59
N CYS A 199 18.19 -18.60 0.67
CA CYS A 199 18.48 -17.37 1.41
C CYS A 199 19.86 -17.44 2.09
N ALA A 200 20.16 -18.53 2.79
CA ALA A 200 21.38 -18.67 3.58
C ALA A 200 22.72 -18.55 2.81
N PRO A 201 22.82 -18.92 1.51
CA PRO A 201 24.06 -18.74 0.75
C PRO A 201 24.44 -17.27 0.56
N SER A 202 23.46 -16.36 0.60
CA SER A 202 23.67 -14.94 0.34
C SER A 202 24.53 -14.25 1.40
N PRO A 203 25.29 -13.20 1.02
CA PRO A 203 26.03 -12.40 1.98
C PRO A 203 25.11 -11.68 2.97
N TYR A 204 23.89 -11.34 2.56
CA TYR A 204 22.89 -10.66 3.39
C TYR A 204 22.44 -11.53 4.57
N CYS A 205 22.15 -12.81 4.32
CA CYS A 205 21.78 -13.73 5.40
C CYS A 205 22.98 -14.17 6.26
N LYS A 206 24.14 -14.42 5.66
CA LYS A 206 25.36 -14.77 6.43
C LYS A 206 25.79 -13.68 7.41
N LYS A 207 25.59 -12.42 7.03
CA LYS A 207 25.97 -11.24 7.83
C LYS A 207 24.76 -10.53 8.44
N HIS A 208 23.61 -11.21 8.55
CA HIS A 208 22.36 -10.59 8.99
C HIS A 208 22.51 -9.85 10.32
N ALA A 209 23.10 -10.50 11.33
CA ALA A 209 23.34 -9.89 12.64
C ALA A 209 24.26 -8.64 12.59
N VAL A 210 25.15 -8.53 11.59
CA VAL A 210 25.99 -7.35 11.40
C VAL A 210 25.16 -6.19 10.85
N PHE A 211 24.31 -6.45 9.85
CA PHE A 211 23.43 -5.42 9.27
C PHE A 211 22.41 -4.89 10.28
N VAL A 212 21.81 -5.78 11.09
CA VAL A 212 20.91 -5.38 12.18
C VAL A 212 21.63 -4.48 13.18
N ARG A 213 22.85 -4.82 13.62
CA ARG A 213 23.64 -3.95 14.52
C ARG A 213 23.99 -2.60 13.90
N GLN A 214 24.27 -2.56 12.59
CA GLN A 214 24.52 -1.30 11.88
C GLN A 214 23.27 -0.42 11.85
N LEU A 215 22.10 -1.04 11.66
CA LEU A 215 20.82 -0.35 11.75
C LEU A 215 20.56 0.18 13.15
N ASP A 216 20.71 -0.61 14.21
CA ASP A 216 20.53 -0.15 15.60
C ASP A 216 21.41 1.06 15.92
N ALA A 217 22.66 1.04 15.46
CA ALA A 217 23.58 2.15 15.58
C ALA A 217 23.12 3.38 14.76
N ALA A 218 22.61 3.18 13.55
CA ALA A 218 22.07 4.26 12.71
C ALA A 218 20.81 4.88 13.32
N LEU A 219 19.88 4.05 13.82
CA LEU A 219 18.69 4.49 14.54
C LEU A 219 19.07 5.33 15.74
N THR A 220 20.07 4.92 16.53
CA THR A 220 20.53 5.70 17.69
C THR A 220 21.11 7.07 17.28
N LYS A 221 21.85 7.14 16.17
CA LYS A 221 22.52 8.37 15.71
C LYS A 221 21.64 9.30 14.89
N GLN A 222 20.63 8.78 14.20
CA GLN A 222 19.85 9.52 13.20
C GLN A 222 18.37 9.66 13.63
N PRO A 223 17.99 10.76 14.31
CA PRO A 223 16.61 10.97 14.75
C PRO A 223 15.62 11.03 13.58
N ALA A 224 16.02 11.59 12.45
CA ALA A 224 15.17 11.68 11.26
C ALA A 224 14.79 10.29 10.70
N LEU A 225 15.73 9.34 10.70
CA LEU A 225 15.45 7.96 10.28
C LEU A 225 14.48 7.28 11.25
N ARG A 226 14.66 7.47 12.55
CA ARG A 226 13.73 6.94 13.56
C ARG A 226 12.33 7.50 13.37
N GLN A 227 12.22 8.81 13.17
CA GLN A 227 10.93 9.46 12.98
C GLN A 227 10.26 8.95 11.71
N ALA A 228 11.01 8.84 10.60
CA ALA A 228 10.49 8.29 9.36
C ALA A 228 9.94 6.86 9.50
N ILE A 229 10.59 5.99 10.29
CA ILE A 229 10.10 4.63 10.55
C ILE A 229 8.87 4.66 11.48
N ARG A 230 8.83 5.56 12.47
CA ARG A 230 7.66 5.71 13.35
C ARG A 230 6.43 6.23 12.59
N ASP A 231 6.64 7.13 11.64
CA ASP A 231 5.56 7.73 10.84
C ASP A 231 4.98 6.75 9.80
N ASP A 232 5.77 5.76 9.35
CA ASP A 232 5.36 4.71 8.41
C ASP A 232 4.69 3.51 9.12
N LYS A 233 3.90 3.80 10.15
CA LYS A 233 3.16 2.75 10.87
C LYS A 233 2.14 2.11 9.92
N PRO A 234 2.01 0.76 9.91
CA PRO A 234 1.00 0.11 9.09
C PRO A 234 -0.40 0.57 9.49
N GLU A 235 -1.15 1.06 8.50
CA GLU A 235 -2.56 1.40 8.62
C GLU A 235 -3.38 0.30 7.96
N GLU A 236 -4.30 -0.30 8.71
CA GLU A 236 -5.19 -1.33 8.19
C GLU A 236 -6.01 -0.80 7.00
N ILE A 237 -6.10 -1.61 5.95
CA ILE A 237 -6.93 -1.32 4.80
C ILE A 237 -8.20 -2.18 4.84
N GLN A 238 -9.35 -1.57 4.56
CA GLN A 238 -10.61 -2.31 4.44
C GLN A 238 -10.62 -3.13 3.14
N THR A 239 -11.38 -4.22 3.13
CA THR A 239 -11.46 -5.15 2.00
C THR A 239 -11.82 -4.44 0.70
N GLU A 240 -12.79 -3.53 0.74
CA GLU A 240 -13.28 -2.77 -0.40
C GLU A 240 -12.22 -1.81 -0.95
N GLU A 241 -11.49 -1.12 -0.06
CA GLU A 241 -10.40 -0.22 -0.45
C GLU A 241 -9.23 -1.03 -1.05
N ARG A 242 -8.95 -2.22 -0.52
CA ARG A 242 -7.94 -3.14 -1.05
C ARG A 242 -8.30 -3.64 -2.46
N GLU A 243 -9.55 -4.00 -2.68
CA GLU A 243 -10.05 -4.42 -3.99
C GLU A 243 -9.97 -3.28 -5.01
N MET A 244 -10.32 -2.06 -4.59
CA MET A 244 -10.18 -0.86 -5.40
C MET A 244 -8.71 -0.58 -5.78
N GLU A 245 -7.76 -0.66 -4.83
CA GLU A 245 -6.33 -0.51 -5.14
C GLU A 245 -5.83 -1.59 -6.11
N THR A 246 -6.30 -2.82 -5.93
CA THR A 246 -5.98 -3.95 -6.81
C THR A 246 -6.50 -3.71 -8.22
N MET A 247 -7.74 -3.23 -8.34
CA MET A 247 -8.34 -2.86 -9.61
C MET A 247 -7.59 -1.71 -10.28
N LEU A 248 -7.28 -0.64 -9.55
CA LEU A 248 -6.52 0.51 -10.05
C LEU A 248 -5.14 0.11 -10.56
N HIS A 249 -4.45 -0.79 -9.84
CA HIS A 249 -3.18 -1.33 -10.27
C HIS A 249 -3.30 -2.12 -11.59
N ARG A 250 -4.34 -2.95 -11.74
CA ARG A 250 -4.58 -3.69 -13.00
C ARG A 250 -4.80 -2.73 -14.18
N LEU A 251 -5.61 -1.69 -14.00
CA LEU A 251 -5.89 -0.68 -15.04
C LEU A 251 -4.61 0.07 -15.45
N THR A 252 -3.86 0.57 -14.46
CA THR A 252 -2.66 1.40 -14.70
C THR A 252 -1.49 0.64 -15.31
N ARG A 253 -1.22 -0.59 -14.84
CA ARG A 253 -0.02 -1.35 -15.24
C ARG A 253 -0.26 -2.34 -16.37
N GLU A 254 -1.42 -2.99 -16.42
CA GLU A 254 -1.67 -4.08 -17.37
C GLU A 254 -2.35 -3.58 -18.65
N GLN A 255 -3.23 -2.60 -18.53
CA GLN A 255 -3.96 -2.04 -19.67
C GLN A 255 -3.30 -0.79 -20.25
N GLY A 256 -2.26 -0.25 -19.59
CA GLY A 256 -1.60 1.00 -19.99
C GLY A 256 -2.53 2.22 -20.02
N GLN A 257 -3.75 2.08 -19.47
CA GLN A 257 -4.66 3.18 -19.26
C GLN A 257 -4.19 3.89 -18.01
N SER A 258 -3.62 5.09 -18.15
CA SER A 258 -3.41 5.97 -17.02
C SER A 258 -4.78 6.23 -16.40
N ALA A 259 -5.11 5.51 -15.33
CA ALA A 259 -6.20 5.91 -14.47
C ALA A 259 -5.76 7.23 -13.86
N ASP A 260 -6.23 8.34 -14.43
CA ASP A 260 -6.10 9.65 -13.80
C ASP A 260 -6.67 9.48 -12.39
N VAL A 261 -5.78 9.63 -11.39
CA VAL A 261 -6.12 9.36 -10.00
C VAL A 261 -6.97 10.53 -9.52
N PHE A 262 -8.27 10.45 -9.78
CA PHE A 262 -9.23 11.43 -9.32
C PHE A 262 -9.26 11.39 -7.79
N SER A 263 -8.98 12.53 -7.17
CA SER A 263 -9.19 12.75 -5.76
C SER A 263 -10.66 12.52 -5.39
N ARG A 264 -10.93 12.23 -4.11
CA ARG A 264 -12.29 12.01 -3.60
C ARG A 264 -13.23 13.19 -3.92
N ASP A 265 -12.70 14.40 -3.98
CA ASP A 265 -13.46 15.60 -4.31
C ASP A 265 -13.71 15.72 -5.82
N GLU A 266 -12.78 15.27 -6.66
CA GLU A 266 -12.97 15.15 -8.13
C GLU A 266 -14.01 14.09 -8.48
N ILE A 267 -13.98 12.92 -7.81
CA ILE A 267 -15.01 11.88 -7.97
C ILE A 267 -16.39 12.41 -7.56
N ARG A 268 -16.47 13.19 -6.47
CA ARG A 268 -17.72 13.78 -6.02
C ARG A 268 -18.26 14.82 -7.01
N ARG A 269 -17.40 15.70 -7.51
CA ARG A 269 -17.78 16.69 -8.54
C ARG A 269 -18.22 16.02 -9.83
N MET A 270 -17.50 14.99 -10.26
CA MET A 270 -17.86 14.19 -11.42
C MET A 270 -19.25 13.54 -11.25
N LYS A 271 -19.53 12.93 -10.09
CA LYS A 271 -20.85 12.36 -9.78
C LYS A 271 -21.96 13.41 -9.79
N GLU A 272 -21.71 14.58 -9.19
CA GLU A 272 -22.67 15.70 -9.17
C GLU A 272 -22.92 16.26 -10.58
N ALA A 273 -21.88 16.41 -11.40
CA ALA A 273 -21.97 16.87 -12.78
C ALA A 273 -22.72 15.86 -13.68
N PHE A 274 -22.45 14.55 -13.53
CA PHE A 274 -23.21 13.48 -14.19
C PHE A 274 -24.70 13.52 -13.83
N LEU A 275 -25.04 13.65 -12.54
CA LEU A 275 -26.42 13.68 -12.07
C LEU A 275 -27.19 14.93 -12.54
N LYS A 276 -26.50 16.08 -12.61
CA LYS A 276 -27.06 17.34 -13.15
C LYS A 276 -27.12 17.35 -14.68
N GLY A 277 -26.35 16.50 -15.35
CA GLY A 277 -26.24 16.46 -16.81
C GLY A 277 -25.39 17.60 -17.37
N ASP A 278 -24.46 18.13 -16.58
CA ASP A 278 -23.58 19.24 -16.97
C ASP A 278 -22.29 18.69 -17.59
N LYS A 279 -22.25 18.66 -18.93
CA LYS A 279 -21.11 18.14 -19.69
C LYS A 279 -19.86 19.02 -19.60
N GLU A 280 -20.04 20.33 -19.36
CA GLU A 280 -18.91 21.27 -19.26
C GLU A 280 -18.18 21.10 -17.93
N GLU A 281 -18.92 20.85 -16.83
CA GLU A 281 -18.34 20.58 -15.51
C GLU A 281 -17.62 19.21 -15.48
N LEU A 282 -18.11 18.24 -16.26
CA LEU A 282 -17.45 16.95 -16.48
C LEU A 282 -16.14 17.09 -17.26
N GLN A 283 -16.14 17.89 -18.32
CA GLN A 283 -14.96 18.17 -19.14
C GLN A 283 -13.85 18.88 -18.34
N ALA A 284 -14.23 19.68 -17.35
CA ALA A 284 -13.28 20.34 -16.47
C ALA A 284 -12.58 19.37 -15.49
N VAL A 285 -13.18 18.21 -15.23
CA VAL A 285 -12.65 17.18 -14.30
C VAL A 285 -11.92 16.07 -15.07
N ASP A 286 -12.46 15.61 -16.20
CA ASP A 286 -11.86 14.60 -17.06
C ASP A 286 -12.03 14.98 -18.55
N PRO A 287 -10.97 15.45 -19.23
CA PRO A 287 -11.01 15.78 -20.65
C PRO A 287 -11.27 14.57 -21.58
N THR A 288 -11.06 13.34 -21.09
CA THR A 288 -11.23 12.09 -21.84
C THR A 288 -12.61 11.46 -21.68
N ALA A 289 -13.42 11.94 -20.71
CA ALA A 289 -14.84 11.55 -20.56
C ALA A 289 -15.73 11.95 -21.76
N PHE A 290 -15.16 12.64 -22.76
CA PHE A 290 -15.85 13.17 -23.94
C PHE A 290 -16.05 12.16 -25.08
N ASP A 291 -15.52 10.94 -24.98
CA ASP A 291 -15.76 9.91 -26.00
C ASP A 291 -17.16 9.27 -25.89
N LEU A 292 -17.98 9.69 -24.93
CA LEU A 292 -19.37 9.25 -24.78
C LEU A 292 -20.31 10.08 -25.65
N SER A 293 -21.03 9.40 -26.54
CA SER A 293 -22.14 9.99 -27.29
C SER A 293 -23.25 10.48 -26.36
N ASP A 294 -24.12 11.38 -26.86
CA ASP A 294 -25.26 11.91 -26.08
C ASP A 294 -26.17 10.78 -25.55
N ASP A 295 -26.31 9.71 -26.33
CA ASP A 295 -27.12 8.54 -25.98
C ASP A 295 -26.44 7.70 -24.88
N GLU A 296 -25.14 7.45 -24.97
CA GLU A 296 -24.37 6.72 -23.93
C GLU A 296 -24.34 7.50 -22.62
N PHE A 297 -24.17 8.82 -22.71
CA PHE A 297 -24.20 9.71 -21.56
C PHE A 297 -25.56 9.71 -20.86
N SER A 298 -26.65 9.72 -21.63
CA SER A 298 -28.01 9.64 -21.08
C SER A 298 -28.29 8.29 -20.40
N THR A 299 -27.83 7.20 -21.02
CA THR A 299 -27.98 5.82 -20.50
C THR A 299 -27.23 5.63 -19.18
N LEU A 300 -25.99 6.11 -19.10
CA LEU A 300 -25.19 6.08 -17.86
C LEU A 300 -25.82 6.94 -16.76
N ARG A 301 -26.39 8.10 -17.11
CA ARG A 301 -27.11 8.95 -16.15
C ARG A 301 -28.37 8.28 -15.60
N GLU A 302 -29.11 7.54 -16.43
CA GLU A 302 -30.27 6.77 -16.01
C GLU A 302 -29.89 5.59 -15.10
N TYR A 303 -28.81 4.88 -15.42
CA TYR A 303 -28.27 3.81 -14.58
C TYR A 303 -27.87 4.33 -13.19
N MET A 304 -27.14 5.44 -13.12
CA MET A 304 -26.72 6.05 -11.84
C MET A 304 -27.87 6.68 -11.04
N ARG A 305 -28.98 7.07 -11.70
CA ARG A 305 -30.22 7.47 -11.01
C ARG A 305 -31.06 6.27 -10.56
N GLY A 306 -30.80 5.09 -11.11
CA GLY A 306 -31.54 3.85 -10.85
C GLY A 306 -31.05 3.02 -9.66
N GLU A 307 -29.90 3.34 -9.07
CA GLU A 307 -29.34 2.66 -7.88
C GLU A 307 -30.11 2.91 -6.56
N GLU A 308 -31.27 3.56 -6.60
CA GLU A 308 -32.24 3.57 -5.48
C GLU A 308 -33.34 2.51 -5.60
N ARG A 309 -33.27 1.59 -6.59
CA ARG A 309 -34.21 0.47 -6.67
C ARG A 309 -33.66 -0.78 -5.98
N GLU A 310 -34.32 -1.11 -4.87
CA GLU A 310 -34.25 -2.35 -4.11
C GLU A 310 -33.98 -3.59 -5.00
N GLU A 311 -33.03 -4.41 -4.55
CA GLU A 311 -32.76 -5.74 -5.10
C GLU A 311 -34.05 -6.57 -5.20
N PRO A 312 -34.41 -7.11 -6.37
CA PRO A 312 -35.45 -8.13 -6.43
C PRO A 312 -34.90 -9.43 -5.86
N GLN A 313 -35.48 -9.86 -4.75
CA GLN A 313 -35.36 -11.21 -4.19
C GLN A 313 -35.55 -12.27 -5.29
N MET A 314 -34.45 -12.85 -5.76
CA MET A 314 -34.48 -14.00 -6.67
C MET A 314 -33.75 -15.22 -6.08
N HIS A 315 -33.92 -15.46 -4.77
CA HIS A 315 -33.54 -16.72 -4.11
C HIS A 315 -34.65 -17.20 -3.16
N GLN A 316 -35.83 -17.51 -3.72
CA GLN A 316 -36.83 -18.32 -3.00
C GLN A 316 -37.78 -19.06 -3.94
N GLN A 317 -37.24 -19.83 -4.88
CA GLN A 317 -38.02 -20.86 -5.60
C GLN A 317 -37.08 -21.87 -6.29
N ARG A 318 -36.35 -22.65 -5.49
CA ARG A 318 -35.73 -23.90 -5.97
C ARG A 318 -35.78 -25.05 -4.96
N GLU A 319 -36.78 -25.01 -4.07
CA GLU A 319 -37.22 -26.15 -3.26
C GLU A 319 -38.73 -26.30 -3.42
N ARG A 320 -39.15 -27.04 -4.45
CA ARG A 320 -40.39 -27.83 -4.52
C ARG A 320 -40.51 -28.43 -5.92
N GLY A 321 -40.34 -29.75 -6.01
CA GLY A 321 -40.76 -30.51 -7.19
C GLY A 321 -39.79 -31.59 -7.64
N ILE A 322 -39.51 -32.59 -6.79
CA ILE A 322 -39.23 -33.95 -7.29
C ILE A 322 -40.36 -34.82 -6.75
N PRO A 323 -41.24 -35.36 -7.61
CA PRO A 323 -42.21 -36.37 -7.21
C PRO A 323 -41.48 -37.70 -6.95
N SER A 324 -41.83 -38.29 -5.82
CA SER A 324 -41.53 -39.66 -5.46
C SER A 324 -42.45 -40.59 -6.25
N ASP A 325 -41.92 -41.25 -7.28
CA ASP A 325 -42.49 -42.50 -7.81
C ASP A 325 -41.40 -43.56 -7.74
N ALA A 326 -41.46 -44.35 -6.67
CA ALA A 326 -40.79 -45.63 -6.53
C ALA A 326 -41.87 -46.63 -6.15
N ASP A 327 -42.42 -47.29 -7.16
CA ASP A 327 -43.06 -48.59 -7.04
C ASP A 327 -42.83 -49.36 -8.37
N ASP A 328 -42.52 -50.64 -8.20
CA ASP A 328 -42.56 -51.75 -9.16
C ASP A 328 -41.33 -52.08 -10.06
N LEU A 329 -40.69 -53.19 -9.63
CA LEU A 329 -39.93 -54.25 -10.33
C LEU A 329 -38.41 -54.25 -10.29
#